data_AF-A0A7J8RPW6-F1
#
_entry.id   AF-A0A7J8RPW6-F1
#
_cell.length_a   1.000
_cell.length_b   1.000
_cell.length_c   1.000
_cell.angle_alpha   90.00
_cell.angle_beta   90.00
_cell.angle_gamma   90.00
#
_symmetry.space_group_name_H-M   'P 1'
#
loop_
_entity.id
_entity.type
_entity.pdbx_description
1 polymer ?
#
loop_
_entity_poly.entity_id
_entity_poly.type
_entity_poly.pdbx_seq_one_letter_code
_entity_poly.pdbx_strand_id
1 'polypeptide(L)'
;MIIHSPELEVKILVDRNPVKISFEEWARPGHFSRTIAKGLNTTTWIWNLHADAHDFDSHTSVLEEISLKIFSAHFGQLSIIFLWLSGMYFHDARFSNYEAWLSNPTHIRPSAQVNGCTRKIGKSVIQAVDSAGLRIVPVSFGAEE
;
A
#
# COMPACT_ATOMS: atom_id res chain seq x y z
N MET A 1 19.82 -19.72 -47.60
CA MET A 1 18.43 -19.25 -47.54
C MET A 1 18.13 -18.97 -46.08
N ILE A 2 18.13 -17.70 -45.67
CA ILE A 2 17.80 -17.28 -44.29
C ILE A 2 16.30 -17.03 -44.28
N ILE A 3 15.55 -17.80 -43.51
CA ILE A 3 14.11 -17.63 -43.34
C ILE A 3 13.94 -16.55 -42.27
N HIS A 4 13.55 -15.34 -42.66
CA HIS A 4 13.09 -14.35 -41.70
C HIS A 4 11.76 -14.83 -41.11
N SER A 5 11.71 -14.97 -39.79
CA SER A 5 10.45 -15.13 -39.05
C SER A 5 9.61 -13.87 -39.26
N PRO A 6 8.30 -13.97 -39.54
CA PRO A 6 7.45 -12.79 -39.63
C PRO A 6 7.44 -12.07 -38.28
N GLU A 7 7.69 -10.76 -38.28
CA GLU A 7 7.48 -9.92 -37.09
C GLU A 7 5.99 -9.94 -36.72
N LEU A 8 5.68 -10.37 -35.51
CA LEU A 8 4.31 -10.33 -34.99
C LEU A 8 3.96 -8.88 -34.70
N GLU A 9 3.16 -8.27 -35.58
CA GLU A 9 2.66 -6.91 -35.40
C GLU A 9 1.61 -6.89 -34.26
N VAL A 10 2.02 -6.45 -33.07
CA VAL A 10 1.12 -6.32 -31.90
C VAL A 10 0.31 -5.04 -32.02
N LYS A 11 -1.02 -5.14 -31.94
CA LYS A 11 -1.95 -4.00 -31.97
C LYS A 11 -2.46 -3.67 -30.57
N ILE A 12 -2.50 -2.38 -30.25
CA ILE A 12 -3.10 -1.88 -29.00
C ILE A 12 -4.57 -1.55 -29.28
N LEU A 13 -5.48 -2.21 -28.57
CA LEU A 13 -6.92 -1.97 -28.63
C LEU A 13 -7.40 -1.55 -27.24
N VAL A 14 -8.17 -0.46 -27.16
CA VAL A 14 -8.68 0.10 -25.90
C VAL A 14 -10.08 0.64 -26.11
N ASP A 15 -11.01 0.22 -25.26
CA ASP A 15 -12.37 0.77 -25.21
C ASP A 15 -12.40 2.10 -24.47
N ARG A 16 -13.12 3.07 -25.04
CA ARG A 16 -13.24 4.41 -24.46
C ARG A 16 -14.44 4.49 -23.54
N ASN A 17 -14.20 4.92 -22.30
CA ASN A 17 -15.23 5.10 -21.27
C ASN A 17 -16.12 3.86 -21.06
N PRO A 18 -15.54 2.66 -20.82
CA PRO A 18 -16.32 1.44 -20.63
C PRO A 18 -17.19 1.50 -19.37
N VAL A 19 -16.78 2.28 -18.36
CA VAL A 19 -17.51 2.48 -17.11
C VAL A 19 -17.65 3.97 -16.81
N LYS A 20 -18.87 4.42 -16.48
CA LYS A 20 -19.14 5.80 -16.08
C LYS A 20 -18.61 6.07 -14.67
N ILE A 21 -17.85 7.14 -14.51
CA ILE A 21 -17.39 7.60 -13.20
C ILE A 21 -18.57 8.20 -12.43
N SER A 22 -18.91 7.62 -11.28
CA SER A 22 -19.98 8.11 -10.39
C SER A 22 -19.82 7.59 -8.96
N PHE A 23 -20.50 8.23 -8.00
CA PHE A 23 -20.57 7.78 -6.61
C PHE A 23 -21.74 6.84 -6.32
N GLU A 24 -22.56 6.51 -7.32
CA GLU A 24 -23.79 5.72 -7.13
C GLU A 24 -23.48 4.32 -6.56
N GLU A 25 -22.48 3.65 -7.11
CA GLU A 25 -22.04 2.33 -6.66
C GLU A 25 -21.39 2.33 -5.27
N TRP A 26 -20.86 3.48 -4.83
CA TRP A 26 -20.26 3.63 -3.50
C TRP A 26 -21.32 3.66 -2.40
N ALA A 27 -22.52 4.16 -2.72
CA ALA A 27 -23.67 4.14 -1.82
C ALA A 27 -24.30 2.74 -1.69
N ARG A 28 -23.83 1.75 -2.47
CA ARG A 28 -24.35 0.38 -2.53
C ARG A 28 -23.25 -0.64 -2.20
N PRO A 29 -22.89 -0.82 -0.93
CA PRO A 29 -21.84 -1.78 -0.58
C PRO A 29 -22.22 -3.19 -1.03
N GLY A 30 -21.27 -3.87 -1.69
CA GLY A 30 -21.51 -5.20 -2.24
C GLY A 30 -22.17 -5.21 -3.62
N HIS A 31 -22.27 -4.07 -4.31
CA HIS A 31 -22.80 -3.99 -5.69
C HIS A 31 -22.15 -4.98 -6.67
N PHE A 32 -20.89 -5.35 -6.41
CA PHE A 32 -20.12 -6.31 -7.19
C PHE A 32 -20.60 -7.76 -7.08
N SER A 33 -21.45 -8.10 -6.11
CA SER A 33 -21.99 -9.46 -5.93
C SER A 33 -23.51 -9.42 -5.81
N ARG A 34 -24.21 -10.19 -6.64
CA ARG A 34 -25.69 -10.30 -6.58
C ARG A 34 -26.19 -10.84 -5.24
N THR A 35 -25.37 -11.61 -4.54
CA THR A 35 -25.70 -12.19 -3.22
C THR A 35 -25.57 -11.13 -2.13
N ILE A 36 -24.49 -10.35 -2.15
CA ILE A 36 -24.20 -9.31 -1.15
C ILE A 36 -25.04 -8.05 -1.41
N ALA A 37 -25.30 -7.69 -2.66
CA ALA A 37 -26.07 -6.50 -3.03
C ALA A 37 -27.52 -6.46 -2.48
N LYS A 38 -28.06 -7.61 -2.03
CA LYS A 38 -29.39 -7.70 -1.39
C LYS A 38 -29.45 -7.07 0.01
N GLY A 39 -28.29 -6.76 0.60
CA GLY A 39 -28.20 -6.05 1.87
C GLY A 39 -28.09 -6.95 3.10
N LEU A 40 -28.06 -6.29 4.25
CA LEU A 40 -27.74 -6.88 5.55
C LEU A 40 -28.90 -7.74 6.09
N ASN A 41 -28.75 -9.06 6.07
CA ASN A 41 -29.67 -9.97 6.79
C ASN A 41 -29.06 -10.52 8.08
N THR A 42 -27.73 -10.63 8.15
CA THR A 42 -26.95 -11.05 9.32
C THR A 42 -25.61 -10.30 9.36
N THR A 43 -24.92 -10.31 10.50
CA THR A 43 -23.58 -9.70 10.62
C THR A 43 -22.53 -10.42 9.77
N THR A 44 -22.75 -11.68 9.39
CA THR A 44 -21.92 -12.42 8.43
C THR A 44 -21.78 -11.68 7.11
N TRP A 45 -22.81 -10.94 6.69
CA TRP A 45 -22.75 -10.13 5.48
C TRP A 45 -21.57 -9.16 5.46
N ILE A 46 -21.22 -8.57 6.61
CA ILE A 46 -20.10 -7.61 6.72
C ILE A 46 -18.78 -8.31 6.41
N TRP A 47 -18.60 -9.53 6.92
CA TRP A 47 -17.39 -10.31 6.68
C TRP A 47 -17.28 -10.75 5.22
N ASN A 48 -18.39 -11.23 4.65
CA ASN A 48 -18.43 -11.61 3.23
C ASN A 48 -18.16 -10.40 2.31
N LEU A 49 -18.66 -9.21 2.67
CA LEU A 49 -18.37 -7.97 1.94
C LEU A 49 -16.86 -7.70 1.83
N HIS A 50 -16.10 -7.90 2.90
CA HIS A 50 -14.65 -7.67 2.90
C HIS A 50 -13.88 -8.83 2.25
N ALA A 51 -14.28 -10.07 2.51
CA ALA A 51 -13.62 -11.25 1.96
C ALA A 51 -13.72 -11.30 0.43
N ASP A 52 -14.89 -10.95 -0.11
CA ASP A 52 -15.17 -11.07 -1.54
C ASP A 52 -14.76 -9.80 -2.31
N ALA A 53 -14.30 -8.74 -1.65
CA ALA A 53 -14.03 -7.44 -2.29
C ALA A 53 -12.99 -7.52 -3.42
N HIS A 54 -11.98 -8.37 -3.28
CA HIS A 54 -10.91 -8.56 -4.27
C HIS A 54 -10.97 -9.92 -4.99
N ASP A 55 -12.03 -10.71 -4.77
CA ASP A 55 -12.27 -11.95 -5.49
C ASP A 55 -12.96 -11.66 -6.83
N PHE A 56 -12.21 -11.13 -7.79
CA PHE A 56 -12.79 -10.63 -9.05
C PHE A 56 -13.46 -11.73 -9.89
N ASP A 57 -13.00 -12.98 -9.76
CA ASP A 57 -13.58 -14.13 -10.46
C ASP A 57 -15.01 -14.44 -9.98
N SER A 58 -15.36 -14.13 -8.72
CA SER A 58 -16.73 -14.29 -8.23
C SER A 58 -17.67 -13.13 -8.60
N HIS A 59 -17.13 -12.00 -9.10
CA HIS A 59 -17.93 -10.84 -9.49
C HIS A 59 -18.53 -10.99 -10.89
N THR A 60 -17.76 -11.54 -11.83
CA THR A 60 -18.12 -11.63 -13.27
C THR A 60 -17.39 -12.82 -13.90
N SER A 61 -18.00 -13.44 -14.91
CA SER A 61 -17.35 -14.50 -15.70
C SER A 61 -16.62 -13.95 -16.94
N VAL A 62 -16.60 -12.64 -17.12
CA VAL A 62 -15.99 -11.97 -18.28
C VAL A 62 -14.51 -11.71 -17.99
N LEU A 63 -13.63 -12.46 -18.66
CA LEU A 63 -12.17 -12.38 -18.42
C LEU A 63 -11.58 -11.00 -18.73
N GLU A 64 -12.15 -10.28 -19.69
CA GLU A 64 -11.76 -8.91 -20.01
C GLU A 64 -11.99 -7.97 -18.81
N GLU A 65 -13.18 -8.00 -18.19
CA GLU A 65 -13.49 -7.19 -17.02
C GLU A 65 -12.60 -7.55 -15.82
N ILE A 66 -12.34 -8.84 -15.59
CA ILE A 66 -11.41 -9.31 -14.56
C ILE A 66 -10.01 -8.75 -14.81
N SER A 67 -9.51 -8.86 -16.04
CA SER A 67 -8.19 -8.36 -16.43
C SER A 67 -8.07 -6.84 -16.26
N LEU A 68 -9.12 -6.08 -16.59
CA LEU A 68 -9.17 -4.63 -16.38
C LEU A 68 -9.16 -4.24 -14.90
N LYS A 69 -9.89 -4.96 -14.05
CA LYS A 69 -9.88 -4.78 -12.59
C LYS A 69 -8.49 -5.06 -12.01
N ILE A 70 -7.87 -6.18 -12.41
CA ILE A 70 -6.53 -6.56 -12.00
C ILE A 70 -5.51 -5.49 -12.43
N PHE A 71 -5.52 -5.11 -13.70
CA PHE A 71 -4.62 -4.09 -14.24
C PHE A 71 -4.74 -2.76 -13.47
N SER A 72 -5.96 -2.32 -13.19
CA SER A 72 -6.22 -1.10 -12.42
C SER A 72 -5.78 -1.22 -10.95
N ALA A 73 -6.03 -2.37 -10.31
CA ALA A 73 -5.62 -2.64 -8.93
C ALA A 73 -4.09 -2.58 -8.75
N HIS A 74 -3.32 -3.02 -9.75
CA HIS A 74 -1.86 -2.89 -9.74
C HIS A 74 -1.41 -1.43 -9.68
N PHE A 75 -2.05 -0.52 -10.43
CA PHE A 75 -1.75 0.92 -10.30
C PHE A 75 -2.12 1.46 -8.92
N GLY A 76 -3.23 0.99 -8.33
CA GLY A 76 -3.59 1.30 -6.95
C GLY A 76 -2.48 0.88 -5.97
N GLN A 77 -2.00 -0.36 -6.08
CA GLN A 77 -0.92 -0.87 -5.24
C GLN A 77 0.40 -0.09 -5.45
N LEU A 78 0.78 0.16 -6.69
CA LEU A 78 1.97 0.96 -7.02
C LEU A 78 1.86 2.37 -6.43
N SER A 79 0.67 2.99 -6.46
CA SER A 79 0.47 4.32 -5.88
C SER A 79 0.68 4.33 -4.36
N ILE A 80 0.23 3.29 -3.65
CA ILE A 80 0.46 3.13 -2.21
C ILE A 80 1.95 2.91 -1.92
N ILE A 81 2.64 2.09 -2.73
CA ILE A 81 4.09 1.89 -2.61
C ILE A 81 4.84 3.20 -2.79
N PHE A 82 4.51 3.99 -3.82
CA PHE A 82 5.17 5.28 -4.05
C PHE A 82 4.85 6.30 -2.95
N LEU A 83 3.62 6.31 -2.44
CA LEU A 83 3.25 7.16 -1.30
C LEU A 83 4.01 6.75 -0.04
N TRP A 84 4.14 5.45 0.22
CA TRP A 84 4.92 4.92 1.34
C TRP A 84 6.40 5.28 1.21
N LEU A 85 7.01 5.04 0.05
CA LEU A 85 8.40 5.43 -0.23
C LEU A 85 8.61 6.94 -0.08
N SER A 86 7.71 7.75 -0.63
CA SER A 86 7.73 9.20 -0.48
C SER A 86 7.67 9.61 1.00
N GLY A 87 6.81 8.95 1.79
CA GLY A 87 6.77 9.11 3.23
C GLY A 87 8.11 8.78 3.90
N MET A 88 8.75 7.68 3.52
CA MET A 88 10.06 7.29 4.07
C MET A 88 11.14 8.34 3.77
N TYR A 89 11.25 8.81 2.53
CA TYR A 89 12.19 9.87 2.15
C TYR A 89 11.89 11.20 2.84
N PHE A 90 10.61 11.56 2.95
CA PHE A 90 10.22 12.78 3.62
C PHE A 90 10.54 12.74 5.12
N HIS A 91 10.27 11.62 5.77
CA HIS A 91 10.60 11.40 7.18
C HIS A 91 12.11 11.47 7.40
N ASP A 92 12.90 10.89 6.50
CA ASP A 92 14.36 11.00 6.55
C ASP A 92 14.82 12.46 6.42
N ALA A 93 14.42 13.14 5.34
CA ALA A 93 14.86 14.52 5.06
C ALA A 93 14.46 15.56 6.13
N ARG A 94 13.41 15.30 6.93
CA ARG A 94 12.87 16.28 7.90
C ARG A 94 13.06 15.90 9.35
N PHE A 95 13.10 14.62 9.67
CA PHE A 95 13.00 14.12 11.04
C PHE A 95 14.04 13.06 11.36
N SER A 96 15.10 12.90 10.55
CA SER A 96 16.19 11.98 10.85
C SER A 96 17.46 12.65 11.35
N ASN A 97 18.35 11.80 11.86
CA ASN A 97 19.74 12.14 12.15
C ASN A 97 20.68 11.70 11.01
N TYR A 98 20.21 11.65 9.76
CA TYR A 98 20.96 11.10 8.62
C TYR A 98 22.35 11.71 8.45
N GLU A 99 22.50 13.04 8.51
CA GLU A 99 23.81 13.69 8.38
C GLU A 99 24.77 13.31 9.53
N ALA A 100 24.26 13.22 10.75
CA ALA A 100 25.04 12.80 11.91
C ALA A 100 25.44 11.33 11.79
N TRP A 101 24.51 10.45 11.43
CA TRP A 101 24.80 9.04 11.15
C TRP A 101 25.85 8.89 10.05
N LEU A 102 25.73 9.62 8.95
CA LEU A 102 26.67 9.57 7.82
C LEU A 102 28.10 9.99 8.23
N SER A 103 28.23 10.93 9.17
CA SER A 103 29.53 11.37 9.69
C SER A 103 30.23 10.35 10.61
N ASN A 104 29.49 9.47 11.28
CA ASN A 104 30.05 8.47 12.19
C ASN A 104 29.14 7.23 12.31
N PRO A 105 29.07 6.39 11.27
CA PRO A 105 28.08 5.31 11.19
C PRO A 105 28.34 4.16 12.16
N THR A 106 29.55 4.01 12.70
CA THR A 106 29.91 2.96 13.66
C THR A 106 29.49 3.31 15.09
N HIS A 107 29.33 4.60 15.41
CA HIS A 107 29.02 5.05 16.77
C HIS A 107 27.66 5.77 16.90
N ILE A 108 27.12 6.29 15.79
CA ILE A 108 25.80 6.92 15.74
C ILE A 108 24.82 5.92 15.13
N ARG A 109 23.67 5.71 15.76
CA ARG A 109 22.61 4.81 15.25
C ARG A 109 21.63 5.59 14.35
N PRO A 110 21.13 4.99 13.26
CA PRO A 110 20.15 5.64 12.40
C PRO A 110 18.79 5.79 13.09
N SER A 111 18.16 6.95 12.91
CA SER A 111 16.81 7.24 13.41
C SER A 111 16.11 8.23 12.47
N ALA A 112 14.90 7.90 12.00
CA ALA A 112 14.13 8.72 11.05
C ALA A 112 12.71 9.05 11.55
N GLN A 113 12.47 8.93 12.86
CA GLN A 113 11.16 9.19 13.48
C GLN A 113 11.31 10.08 14.71
N VAL A 114 10.78 11.31 14.60
CA VAL A 114 10.56 12.19 15.75
C VAL A 114 9.14 11.95 16.26
N ASN A 115 9.02 11.24 17.39
CA ASN A 115 7.70 10.95 17.97
C ASN A 115 7.08 12.23 18.57
N GLY A 116 6.00 12.73 17.95
CA GLY A 116 5.22 13.88 18.45
C GLY A 116 4.37 13.56 19.70
N CYS A 117 4.01 12.29 19.91
CA CYS A 117 3.23 11.80 21.06
C CYS A 117 4.06 11.71 22.36
N THR A 118 5.37 11.95 22.26
CA THR A 118 6.32 11.90 23.38
C THR A 118 6.10 13.01 24.42
N ARG A 119 5.25 14.01 24.17
CA ARG A 119 5.14 15.19 25.03
C ARG A 119 4.43 14.95 26.37
N LYS A 120 3.60 13.90 26.50
CA LYS A 120 2.89 13.60 27.78
C LYS A 120 3.34 12.30 28.46
N ILE A 121 3.62 11.23 27.72
CA ILE A 121 3.97 9.90 28.29
C ILE A 121 5.28 9.35 27.72
N GLY A 122 5.63 9.66 26.46
CA GLY A 122 6.80 9.05 25.82
C GLY A 122 8.16 9.58 26.32
N LYS A 123 8.25 10.81 26.85
CA LYS A 123 9.55 11.38 27.25
C LYS A 123 10.16 10.63 28.43
N SER A 124 9.35 10.30 29.43
CA SER A 124 9.79 9.52 30.59
C SER A 124 10.11 8.08 30.23
N VAL A 125 9.38 7.47 29.29
CA VAL A 125 9.69 6.11 28.82
C VAL A 125 10.99 6.08 28.03
N ILE A 126 11.20 7.02 27.11
CA ILE A 126 12.46 7.11 26.34
C ILE A 126 13.64 7.42 27.27
N GLN A 127 13.48 8.34 28.23
CA GLN A 127 14.52 8.64 29.23
C GLN A 127 14.77 7.48 30.19
N ALA A 128 13.74 6.77 30.63
CA ALA A 128 13.87 5.59 31.50
C ALA A 128 14.60 4.45 30.78
N VAL A 129 14.26 4.22 29.52
CA VAL A 129 14.90 3.25 28.64
C VAL A 129 16.36 3.63 28.41
N ASP A 130 16.65 4.88 28.03
CA ASP A 130 18.02 5.38 27.88
C ASP A 130 18.84 5.27 29.17
N SER A 131 18.24 5.56 30.33
CA SER A 131 18.88 5.43 31.65
C SER A 131 19.08 3.97 32.10
N ALA A 132 18.31 3.04 31.53
CA ALA A 132 18.48 1.59 31.70
C ALA A 132 19.46 0.99 30.65
N GLY A 133 20.07 1.82 29.79
CA GLY A 133 21.03 1.40 28.78
C GLY A 133 20.43 0.75 27.52
N LEU A 134 19.10 0.57 27.45
CA LEU A 134 18.41 0.23 26.21
C LEU A 134 18.11 1.53 25.47
N ARG A 135 18.31 1.60 24.14
CA ARG A 135 17.95 2.78 23.34
C ARG A 135 16.87 2.38 22.34
N ILE A 136 15.64 2.87 22.51
CA ILE A 136 14.50 2.70 21.59
C ILE A 136 14.21 4.12 21.06
N VAL A 137 14.39 4.51 19.79
CA VAL A 137 13.93 3.89 18.53
C VAL A 137 15.05 3.92 17.47
N PRO A 138 15.77 2.82 17.25
CA PRO A 138 16.41 2.56 15.97
C PRO A 138 15.33 2.18 14.95
N VAL A 139 15.27 2.88 13.81
CA VAL A 139 14.48 2.42 12.66
C VAL A 139 15.36 1.44 11.91
N SER A 140 15.33 0.16 12.29
CA SER A 140 16.13 -0.85 11.59
C SER A 140 15.39 -1.31 10.33
N PHE A 141 15.63 -0.60 9.22
CA PHE A 141 15.62 -1.21 7.89
C PHE A 141 17.06 -1.14 7.37
N GLY A 142 17.79 -2.25 7.45
CA GLY A 142 19.13 -2.38 6.85
C GLY A 142 20.35 -2.33 7.79
N ALA A 143 20.19 -2.52 9.10
CA ALA A 143 21.33 -2.90 9.94
C ALA A 143 21.45 -4.43 9.89
N GLU A 144 22.25 -4.95 8.96
CA GLU A 144 22.83 -6.29 9.13
C GLU A 144 23.81 -6.27 10.31
N GLU A 145 23.91 -7.41 10.99
CA GLU A 145 24.73 -7.66 12.19
C GLU A 145 26.21 -7.28 12.03
#